data_AF-A0A1G8L1V8-F1
#
_entry.id   AF-A0A1G8L1V8-F1
#
_cell.length_a   1.000
_cell.length_b   1.000
_cell.length_c   1.000
_cell.angle_alpha   90.00
_cell.angle_beta   90.00
_cell.angle_gamma   90.00
#
_symmetry.space_group_name_H-M   'P 1'
#
loop_
_entity.id
_entity.type
_entity.pdbx_description
1 polymer ?
#
loop_
_entity_poly.entity_id
_entity_poly.type
_entity_poly.pdbx_seq_one_letter_code
_entity_poly.pdbx_strand_id
1 'polypeptide(L)'
;MSLMVMKHYPEEFKADAVALVMSDPARTISSVAGDLGVSRETLRVWVRAAEARGAQQATAASGKSTPGGRIPSDDVLEEENKRLRARIRELETERDILRKAAKFFAGETNW
;
A
#
# COMPACT_ATOMS: atom_id res chain seq x y z
N MET A 1 40.59 3.99 -9.02
CA MET A 1 39.23 3.60 -9.44
C MET A 1 38.55 3.01 -8.22
N SER A 2 37.62 3.72 -7.58
CA SER A 2 36.98 3.27 -6.35
C SER A 2 35.92 2.22 -6.68
N LEU A 3 36.11 0.98 -6.21
CA LEU A 3 35.09 -0.06 -6.28
C LEU A 3 33.88 0.43 -5.49
N MET A 4 32.76 0.71 -6.17
CA MET A 4 31.46 0.89 -5.53
C MET A 4 31.11 -0.43 -4.83
N VAL A 5 31.48 -0.55 -3.55
CA VAL A 5 30.99 -1.60 -2.68
C VAL A 5 29.50 -1.41 -2.55
N MET A 6 28.75 -2.22 -3.29
CA MET A 6 27.31 -2.31 -3.17
C MET A 6 27.00 -2.82 -1.77
N LYS A 7 26.54 -1.95 -0.86
CA LYS A 7 26.04 -2.37 0.45
C LYS A 7 24.89 -3.34 0.24
N HIS A 8 25.15 -4.61 0.47
CA HIS A 8 24.15 -5.66 0.31
C HIS A 8 23.33 -5.75 1.60
N TYR A 9 22.11 -5.20 1.57
CA TYR A 9 21.17 -5.34 2.67
C TYR A 9 20.46 -6.69 2.57
N PRO A 10 20.36 -7.46 3.66
CA PRO A 10 19.60 -8.70 3.66
C PRO A 10 18.11 -8.43 3.39
N GLU A 11 17.41 -9.37 2.76
CA GLU A 11 15.98 -9.24 2.40
C GLU A 11 15.10 -8.96 3.62
N GLU A 12 15.38 -9.62 4.75
CA GLU A 12 14.65 -9.43 6.02
C GLU A 12 14.76 -7.98 6.52
N PHE A 13 15.97 -7.41 6.49
CA PHE A 13 16.18 -6.02 6.88
C PHE A 13 15.42 -5.04 5.97
N LYS A 14 15.36 -5.32 4.66
CA LYS A 14 14.56 -4.50 3.74
C LYS A 14 13.07 -4.61 4.05
N ALA A 15 12.57 -5.81 4.35
CA ALA A 15 11.18 -6.05 4.67
C ALA A 15 10.77 -5.33 5.97
N ASP A 16 11.59 -5.42 7.01
CA ASP A 16 11.35 -4.75 8.29
C ASP A 16 11.39 -3.22 8.15
N ALA A 17 12.36 -2.69 7.38
CA ALA A 17 12.46 -1.26 7.13
C ALA A 17 11.23 -0.72 6.38
N VAL A 18 10.71 -1.48 5.42
CA VAL A 18 9.46 -1.15 4.71
C VAL A 18 8.26 -1.27 5.63
N ALA A 19 8.14 -2.34 6.40
CA ALA A 19 7.04 -2.55 7.34
C ALA A 19 6.97 -1.41 8.37
N LEU A 20 8.11 -0.94 8.86
CA LEU A 20 8.20 0.18 9.78
C LEU A 20 7.64 1.48 9.18
N VAL A 21 7.96 1.77 7.91
CA VAL A 21 7.39 2.94 7.19
C VAL A 21 5.88 2.77 6.97
N MET A 22 5.42 1.57 6.62
CA MET A 22 4.00 1.33 6.31
C MET A 22 3.11 1.19 7.55
N SER A 23 3.69 0.89 8.71
CA SER A 23 2.96 0.70 9.96
C SER A 23 2.40 1.99 10.56
N ASP A 24 3.04 3.14 10.29
CA ASP A 24 2.69 4.43 10.87
C ASP A 24 2.63 5.52 9.78
N PRO A 25 1.45 6.03 9.43
CA PRO A 25 1.30 7.07 8.41
C PRO A 25 1.91 8.42 8.83
N ALA A 26 2.24 8.63 10.11
CA ALA A 26 2.94 9.82 10.58
C ALA A 26 4.47 9.71 10.42
N ARG A 27 5.02 8.51 10.21
CA ARG A 27 6.47 8.34 9.98
C ARG A 27 6.84 8.65 8.54
N THR A 28 7.77 9.57 8.40
CA THR A 28 8.34 9.89 7.09
C THR A 28 9.48 8.93 6.74
N ILE A 29 9.63 8.62 5.45
CA ILE A 29 10.76 7.85 4.90
C ILE A 29 12.10 8.46 5.36
N SER A 30 12.19 9.79 5.49
CA SER A 30 13.40 10.47 5.95
C SER A 30 13.77 10.14 7.40
N SER A 31 12.78 10.09 8.30
CA SER A 31 13.01 9.74 9.71
C SER A 31 13.51 8.30 9.81
N VAL A 32 12.80 7.36 9.19
CA VAL A 32 13.14 5.93 9.25
C VAL A 32 14.49 5.66 8.59
N ALA A 33 14.82 6.35 7.50
CA ALA A 33 16.14 6.25 6.87
C ALA A 33 17.27 6.74 7.79
N GLY A 34 17.03 7.84 8.52
CA GLY A 34 17.95 8.36 9.53
C GLY A 34 18.16 7.39 10.70
N ASP A 35 17.07 6.84 11.22
CA ASP A 35 17.07 5.87 12.34
C ASP A 35 17.81 4.57 11.96
N LEU A 36 17.68 4.12 10.71
CA LEU A 36 18.29 2.89 10.21
C LEU A 36 19.69 3.10 9.60
N GLY A 37 20.16 4.34 9.47
CA GLY A 37 21.45 4.66 8.83
C GLY A 37 21.49 4.32 7.33
N VAL A 38 20.34 4.29 6.67
CA VAL A 38 20.18 3.96 5.24
C VAL A 38 19.92 5.24 4.46
N SER A 39 20.29 5.28 3.17
CA SER A 39 19.93 6.44 2.35
C SER A 39 18.40 6.51 2.17
N ARG A 40 17.86 7.72 2.26
CA ARG A 40 16.42 8.00 2.02
C ARG A 40 15.97 7.46 0.67
N GLU A 41 16.81 7.58 -0.35
CA GLU A 41 16.50 7.13 -1.71
C GLU A 41 16.43 5.61 -1.80
N THR A 42 17.35 4.90 -1.15
CA THR A 42 17.33 3.44 -1.04
C THR A 42 16.06 2.94 -0.36
N LEU A 43 15.69 3.54 0.78
CA LEU A 43 14.47 3.17 1.50
C LEU A 43 13.21 3.45 0.67
N ARG A 44 13.18 4.58 -0.05
CA ARG A 44 12.08 4.93 -0.97
C ARG A 44 11.93 3.91 -2.10
N VAL A 45 13.02 3.38 -2.64
CA VAL A 45 12.99 2.31 -3.65
C VAL A 45 12.40 1.02 -3.07
N TRP A 46 12.76 0.62 -1.85
CA TRP A 46 12.23 -0.58 -1.22
C TRP A 46 10.74 -0.47 -0.91
N VAL A 47 10.29 0.68 -0.38
CA VAL A 47 8.86 0.93 -0.10
C VAL A 47 8.05 0.84 -1.39
N ARG A 48 8.50 1.51 -2.46
CA ARG A 48 7.85 1.42 -3.78
C ARG A 48 7.82 0.01 -4.34
N ALA A 49 8.89 -0.77 -4.17
CA ALA A 49 8.92 -2.16 -4.60
C ALA A 49 7.96 -3.04 -3.79
N ALA A 50 7.73 -2.74 -2.51
CA ALA A 50 6.74 -3.44 -1.70
C ALA A 50 5.31 -3.03 -2.04
N GLU A 51 5.04 -1.74 -2.26
CA GLU A 51 3.75 -1.24 -2.76
C GLU A 51 3.42 -1.85 -4.13
N ALA A 52 4.39 -1.91 -5.05
CA ALA A 52 4.22 -2.56 -6.35
C ALA A 52 3.97 -4.06 -6.22
N ARG A 53 4.64 -4.76 -5.28
CA ARG A 53 4.37 -6.19 -5.00
C ARG A 53 2.99 -6.41 -4.38
N GLY A 54 2.55 -5.55 -3.47
CA GLY A 54 1.19 -5.58 -2.93
C GLY A 54 0.13 -5.27 -3.98
N ALA A 55 0.39 -4.29 -4.84
CA ALA A 55 -0.45 -3.96 -5.99
C ALA A 55 -0.44 -5.10 -7.02
N GLN A 56 0.69 -5.78 -7.28
CA GLN A 56 0.76 -6.95 -8.15
C GLN A 56 0.10 -8.20 -7.56
N GLN A 57 0.04 -8.34 -6.23
CA GLN A 57 -0.80 -9.38 -5.62
C GLN A 57 -2.29 -9.04 -5.75
N ALA A 58 -2.66 -7.75 -5.64
CA ALA A 58 -4.02 -7.28 -5.87
C ALA A 58 -4.44 -7.34 -7.36
N THR A 59 -3.53 -7.12 -8.30
CA THR A 59 -3.78 -7.21 -9.75
C THR A 59 -3.50 -8.60 -10.32
N ALA A 60 -2.78 -9.50 -9.64
CA ALA A 60 -2.80 -10.92 -9.97
C ALA A 60 -4.19 -11.53 -9.72
N ALA A 61 -4.97 -10.96 -8.79
CA ALA A 61 -6.40 -11.23 -8.63
C ALA A 61 -7.29 -10.47 -9.66
N SER A 62 -6.75 -9.49 -10.39
CA SER A 62 -7.47 -8.70 -11.39
C SER A 62 -6.53 -8.35 -12.56
N GLY A 63 -6.31 -9.32 -13.45
CA GLY A 63 -5.22 -9.32 -14.42
C GLY A 63 -5.13 -8.05 -15.27
N LYS A 64 -4.07 -7.26 -15.07
CA LYS A 64 -3.45 -6.40 -16.09
C LYS A 64 -2.11 -5.85 -15.58
N SER A 65 -1.03 -6.30 -16.19
CA SER A 65 0.34 -5.87 -15.96
C SER A 65 0.68 -4.68 -16.86
N THR A 66 1.37 -3.67 -16.34
CA THR A 66 2.18 -2.76 -17.17
C THR A 66 3.54 -2.54 -16.49
N PRO A 67 4.67 -2.71 -17.20
CA PRO A 67 6.00 -2.44 -16.69
C PRO A 67 6.43 -0.99 -17.01
N GLY A 68 7.17 -0.35 -16.10
CA GLY A 68 7.93 0.86 -16.42
C GLY A 68 7.75 1.98 -15.41
N GLY A 69 8.78 2.22 -14.60
CA GLY A 69 8.83 3.27 -13.59
C GLY A 69 8.72 4.68 -14.15
N ARG A 70 7.48 5.13 -14.35
CA ARG A 70 7.14 6.56 -14.43
C ARG A 70 6.42 6.91 -13.14
N ILE A 71 6.92 7.93 -12.43
CA ILE A 71 6.19 8.53 -11.31
C ILE A 71 4.85 9.01 -11.90
N PRO A 72 3.69 8.50 -11.44
CA PRO A 72 2.40 9.01 -11.90
C PRO A 72 2.37 10.51 -11.59
N SER A 73 2.02 11.34 -12.58
CA SER A 73 1.82 12.77 -12.36
C SER A 73 0.79 12.98 -11.25
N ASP A 74 0.88 14.11 -10.55
CA ASP A 74 -0.01 14.44 -9.43
C ASP A 74 -1.50 14.31 -9.82
N ASP A 75 -1.85 14.72 -11.05
CA ASP A 75 -3.19 14.57 -11.63
C ASP A 75 -3.70 13.11 -11.67
N VAL A 76 -2.81 12.15 -11.96
CA VAL A 76 -3.14 10.73 -12.01
C VAL A 76 -3.39 10.18 -10.59
N LEU A 77 -2.64 10.69 -9.61
CA LEU A 77 -2.81 10.32 -8.20
C LEU A 77 -4.11 10.90 -7.63
N GLU A 78 -4.48 12.12 -8.00
CA GLU A 78 -5.75 12.73 -7.58
C GLU A 78 -6.96 12.00 -8.16
N GLU A 79 -6.92 11.64 -9.44
CA GLU A 79 -7.99 10.90 -10.09
C GLU A 79 -8.16 9.49 -9.49
N GLU A 80 -7.04 8.81 -9.21
CA GLU A 80 -7.06 7.51 -8.55
C GLU A 80 -7.58 7.62 -7.11
N ASN A 81 -7.17 8.64 -6.35
CA ASN A 81 -7.72 8.91 -5.01
C ASN A 81 -9.22 9.15 -5.04
N LYS A 82 -9.72 9.90 -6.03
CA LYS A 82 -11.16 10.16 -6.19
C LYS A 82 -11.92 8.87 -6.49
N ARG A 83 -11.37 8.02 -7.37
CA ARG A 83 -11.96 6.72 -7.71
C ARG A 83 -11.99 5.78 -6.49
N LEU A 84 -10.90 5.73 -5.73
CA LEU A 84 -10.80 4.91 -4.53
C LEU A 84 -11.80 5.37 -3.44
N ARG A 85 -11.92 6.68 -3.22
CA ARG A 85 -12.90 7.24 -2.28
C ARG A 85 -14.34 6.93 -2.70
N ALA A 86 -14.64 6.95 -3.99
CA ALA A 86 -15.95 6.56 -4.50
C ALA A 86 -16.25 5.08 -4.22
N ARG A 87 -15.27 4.21 -4.46
CA ARG A 87 -15.43 2.77 -4.20
C ARG A 87 -15.58 2.45 -2.72
N ILE A 88 -14.86 3.13 -1.83
CA ILE A 88 -15.04 2.98 -0.38
C ILE A 88 -16.48 3.32 0.02
N ARG A 89 -17.00 4.46 -0.45
CA ARG A 89 -18.38 4.89 -0.13
C ARG A 89 -19.43 3.89 -0.59
N GLU A 90 -19.25 3.33 -1.79
CA GLU A 90 -20.14 2.29 -2.32
C GLU A 90 -20.12 1.04 -1.44
N LEU A 91 -18.92 0.54 -1.10
CA LEU A 91 -18.76 -0.64 -0.25
C LEU A 91 -19.31 -0.42 1.17
N GLU A 92 -19.13 0.77 1.74
CA GLU A 92 -19.72 1.13 3.03
C GLU A 92 -21.25 1.08 2.96
N THR A 93 -21.83 1.57 1.86
CA THR A 93 -23.28 1.56 1.64
C THR A 93 -23.81 0.12 1.52
N GLU A 94 -23.17 -0.71 0.70
CA GLU A 94 -23.51 -2.13 0.56
C GLU A 94 -23.43 -2.85 1.91
N ARG A 95 -22.36 -2.60 2.67
CA ARG A 95 -22.16 -3.17 3.99
C ARG A 95 -23.26 -2.74 4.95
N ASP A 96 -23.70 -1.49 4.90
CA ASP A 96 -24.78 -0.99 5.76
C ASP A 96 -26.13 -1.62 5.41
N ILE A 97 -26.42 -1.80 4.12
CA ILE A 97 -27.62 -2.51 3.65
C ILE A 97 -27.59 -3.95 4.14
N LEU A 98 -26.48 -4.67 3.95
CA LEU A 98 -26.32 -6.05 4.41
C LEU A 98 -26.46 -6.16 5.93
N ARG A 99 -25.93 -5.20 6.68
CA ARG A 99 -26.07 -5.16 8.14
C ARG A 99 -27.51 -4.92 8.57
N LYS A 100 -28.26 -4.06 7.87
CA LYS A 100 -29.68 -3.82 8.14
C LYS A 100 -30.52 -5.06 7.81
N ALA A 101 -30.26 -5.71 6.67
CA ALA A 101 -30.90 -6.96 6.29
C ALA A 101 -30.64 -8.07 7.33
N ALA A 102 -29.38 -8.24 7.75
CA ALA A 102 -29.03 -9.22 8.77
C ALA A 102 -29.76 -8.97 10.10
N LYS A 103 -29.90 -7.71 10.52
CA LYS A 103 -30.69 -7.34 11.72
C LYS A 103 -32.18 -7.64 11.55
N PHE A 104 -32.74 -7.36 10.38
CA PHE A 104 -34.13 -7.65 10.06
C PHE A 104 -34.40 -9.16 10.15
N PHE A 105 -33.59 -9.99 9.48
CA PHE A 105 -33.73 -11.45 9.50
C PHE A 105 -33.41 -12.08 10.88
N ALA A 106 -32.49 -11.52 11.65
CA ALA A 106 -32.20 -11.98 13.01
C ALA A 106 -33.33 -11.67 14.01
N GLY A 107 -34.18 -10.66 13.71
CA GLY A 107 -35.37 -10.37 14.50
C GLY A 107 -36.57 -11.27 14.14
N GLU A 108 -36.65 -11.77 12.91
CA GLU A 108 -37.73 -12.67 12.43
C GLU A 108 -37.46 -14.17 12.71
N THR A 109 -36.25 -14.55 13.09
CA THR A 109 -35.85 -15.93 13.41
C THR A 109 -35.91 -16.25 14.92
N ASN A 110 -36.91 -15.71 15.62
CA ASN A 110 -37.23 -16.07 17.01
C ASN A 110 -38.55 -16.89 17.07
N TRP A 111 -38.49 -18.11 16.52
CA TRP A 111 -39.48 -19.17 16.77
C TRP A 111 -39.09 -20.00 18.00
#